data_AF-A0A924MKN1-F1
#
_entry.id   AF-A0A924MKN1-F1
#
_cell.length_a   1.000
_cell.length_b   1.000
_cell.length_c   1.000
_cell.angle_alpha   90.00
_cell.angle_beta   90.00
_cell.angle_gamma   90.00
#
_symmetry.space_group_name_H-M   'P 1'
#
loop_
_entity.id
_entity.type
_entity.pdbx_description
1 polymer ?
#
loop_
_entity_poly.entity_id
_entity_poly.type
_entity_poly.pdbx_seq_one_letter_code
_entity_poly.pdbx_strand_id
1 'polypeptide(L)' 'NLDVIKTADWVIDLGPEGGHRGGQIIAEGTPEALAANPASHTGQFLAKILDAAKPKSSRKRKAA' A
#
# COMPACT_ATOMS: atom_id res chain seq x y z
N ASN A 1 0.37 6.10 -10.66
CA ASN A 1 0.15 7.25 -9.76
C ASN A 1 -0.35 6.70 -8.42
N LEU A 2 0.41 6.83 -7.34
CA LEU A 2 0.04 6.24 -6.04
C LEU A 2 -1.10 6.98 -5.34
N ASP A 3 -1.37 8.24 -5.70
CA ASP A 3 -2.51 8.99 -5.16
C ASP A 3 -3.85 8.43 -5.61
N VAL A 4 -3.88 7.79 -6.79
CA VAL A 4 -5.08 7.10 -7.31
C VAL A 4 -5.23 5.72 -6.66
N ILE A 5 -4.12 4.99 -6.52
CA ILE A 5 -4.13 3.61 -5.99
C ILE A 5 -4.55 3.60 -4.52
N LYS A 6 -4.07 4.55 -3.70
CA LYS A 6 -4.40 4.61 -2.27
C LYS A 6 -5.87 4.88 -1.96
N THR A 7 -6.64 5.39 -2.94
CA THR A 7 -8.06 5.71 -2.78
C THR A 7 -8.98 4.69 -3.44
N ALA A 8 -8.44 3.64 -4.05
CA ALA A 8 -9.22 2.61 -4.70
C ALA A 8 -9.89 1.69 -3.66
N ASP A 9 -11.09 1.20 -3.96
CA ASP A 9 -11.74 0.19 -3.12
C ASP A 9 -11.04 -1.17 -3.23
N TRP A 10 -10.51 -1.49 -4.41
CA TRP A 10 -9.84 -2.74 -4.72
C TRP A 10 -8.71 -2.55 -5.71
N VAL A 11 -7.63 -3.30 -5.54
CA VAL A 11 -6.45 -3.29 -6.39
C VAL A 11 -6.02 -4.72 -6.68
N ILE A 12 -5.60 -4.98 -7.93
CA ILE A 12 -4.95 -6.22 -8.35
C ILE A 12 -3.53 -5.84 -8.78
N ASP A 13 -2.53 -6.41 -8.11
CA ASP A 13 -1.11 -6.18 -8.41
C ASP A 13 -0.56 -7.30 -9.28
N LEU A 14 0.06 -6.91 -10.40
CA LEU A 14 0.58 -7.84 -11.40
C LEU A 14 2.10 -7.79 -11.44
N GLY A 15 2.73 -8.94 -11.60
CA GLY A 15 4.18 -9.04 -11.61
C GLY A 15 4.67 -10.48 -11.65
N PRO A 16 5.83 -10.80 -11.04
CA PRO A 16 6.68 -9.90 -10.22
C PRO A 16 7.46 -8.86 -11.03
N GLU A 17 7.64 -9.13 -12.32
CA GLU A 17 8.44 -8.33 -13.26
C GLU A 17 7.60 -7.92 -14.48
N GLY A 18 8.18 -7.14 -15.39
CA GLY A 18 7.60 -6.88 -16.71
C GLY A 18 7.91 -7.98 -17.75
N GLY A 19 7.12 -8.03 -18.82
CA GLY A 19 7.36 -8.92 -19.97
C GLY A 19 7.16 -10.41 -19.64
N HIS A 20 8.02 -11.27 -20.18
CA HIS A 20 7.90 -12.73 -20.04
C HIS A 20 8.06 -13.26 -18.61
N ARG A 21 8.54 -12.43 -17.68
CA ARG A 21 8.65 -12.77 -16.24
C ARG A 21 7.50 -12.21 -15.40
N GLY A 22 6.53 -11.56 -16.04
CA GLY A 22 5.32 -11.06 -15.40
C GLY A 22 4.10 -11.96 -15.63
N GLY A 23 2.92 -11.36 -15.55
CA GLY A 23 1.65 -12.01 -15.90
C GLY A 23 1.01 -12.82 -14.77
N GLN A 24 1.51 -12.69 -13.54
CA GLN A 24 0.94 -13.34 -12.36
C GLN A 24 0.25 -12.31 -11.46
N ILE A 25 -0.81 -12.74 -10.77
CA ILE A 25 -1.40 -11.98 -9.68
C ILE A 25 -0.52 -12.16 -8.45
N ILE A 26 0.06 -11.07 -7.97
CA ILE A 26 0.95 -11.05 -6.79
C ILE A 26 0.15 -10.78 -5.52
N ALA A 27 -0.84 -9.90 -5.63
CA ALA A 27 -1.73 -9.50 -4.55
C ALA A 27 -3.06 -9.02 -5.12
N GLU A 28 -4.13 -9.23 -4.37
CA GLU A 28 -5.42 -8.60 -4.62
C GLU A 28 -6.06 -8.23 -3.28
N GLY A 29 -6.73 -7.09 -3.22
CA GLY A 29 -7.29 -6.59 -1.97
C GLY A 29 -7.50 -5.09 -1.94
N THR A 30 -7.80 -4.58 -0.75
CA THR A 30 -7.78 -3.14 -0.49
C THR A 30 -6.34 -2.61 -0.55
N PRO A 31 -6.15 -1.28 -0.70
CA PRO A 31 -4.84 -0.65 -0.64
C PRO A 31 -4.03 -1.05 0.61
N GLU A 32 -4.66 -1.16 1.78
CA GLU A 32 -4.01 -1.57 3.03
C GLU A 32 -3.57 -3.03 2.99
N ALA A 33 -4.38 -3.92 2.41
CA ALA A 33 -4.05 -5.33 2.27
C ALA A 33 -2.84 -5.52 1.33
N LEU A 34 -2.79 -4.80 0.21
CA LEU A 34 -1.63 -4.78 -0.68
C LEU A 34 -0.39 -4.25 0.04
N ALA A 35 -0.52 -3.16 0.80
CA ALA A 35 0.58 -2.56 1.55
C ALA A 35 1.19 -3.52 2.59
N ALA A 36 0.40 -4.46 3.11
CA ALA A 36 0.86 -5.50 4.02
C ALA A 36 1.50 -6.71 3.31
N ASN A 37 1.38 -6.84 1.98
CA ASN A 37 1.92 -7.97 1.23
C ASN A 37 3.39 -7.73 0.85
N PRO A 38 4.36 -8.48 1.43
CA PRO A 38 5.78 -8.26 1.17
C PRO A 38 6.20 -8.61 -0.28
N ALA A 39 5.45 -9.47 -0.97
CA ALA A 39 5.74 -9.86 -2.36
C ALA A 39 5.34 -8.77 -3.37
N SER A 40 4.48 -7.84 -2.98
CA SER A 40 4.00 -6.75 -3.84
C SER A 40 4.97 -5.58 -3.82
N HIS A 41 5.66 -5.33 -4.94
CA HIS A 41 6.47 -4.10 -5.09
C HIS A 41 5.59 -2.86 -4.92
N THR A 42 4.40 -2.85 -5.52
CA THR A 42 3.42 -1.78 -5.36
C THR A 42 3.06 -1.56 -3.89
N GLY A 43 2.78 -2.64 -3.15
CA GLY A 43 2.50 -2.64 -1.72
C GLY A 43 3.59 -2.00 -0.88
N GLN A 44 4.86 -2.29 -1.16
CA GLN A 44 6.00 -1.71 -0.44
C GLN A 44 6.07 -0.18 -0.55
N PHE A 45 5.71 0.39 -1.71
CA PHE A 45 5.62 1.85 -1.88
C PHE A 45 4.33 2.42 -1.25
N LEU A 46 3.23 1.69 -1.37
CA LEU A 46 1.94 2.08 -0.83
C LEU A 46 1.96 2.18 0.70
N ALA A 47 2.64 1.26 1.38
CA ALA A 47 2.82 1.26 2.83
C ALA A 47 3.41 2.59 3.35
N LYS A 48 4.42 3.13 2.66
CA LYS A 48 5.06 4.40 3.03
C LYS A 48 4.09 5.59 2.95
N ILE A 49 3.18 5.57 1.98
CA ILE A 49 2.19 6.64 1.77
C ILE A 49 1.06 6.53 2.80
N LEU A 50 0.56 5.32 3.05
CA LEU A 50 -0.52 5.09 4.02
C LEU A 50 -0.06 5.39 5.45
N ASP A 51 1.18 5.06 5.81
CA ASP A 51 1.74 5.40 7.12
C ASP A 51 1.90 6.91 7.31
N ALA A 52 2.30 7.64 6.26
CA ALA A 52 2.37 9.10 6.32
C ALA A 52 0.98 9.76 6.46
N ALA A 53 -0.08 9.10 5.99
CA ALA A 53 -1.45 9.59 6.06
C ALA A 53 -2.14 9.30 7.42
N LYS A 54 -1.61 8.38 8.23
CA LYS A 54 -2.19 8.09 9.56
C LYS A 54 -2.12 9.33 10.46
N PRO A 55 -3.22 9.75 11.07
CA PRO A 55 -3.21 10.88 11.99
C PRO A 55 -2.26 10.56 13.16
N LYS A 56 -1.26 11.41 13.38
CA LYS A 56 -0.37 11.29 14.54
C LYS A 56 -1.25 11.39 15.78
N SER A 57 -1.41 10.27 16.51
CA SER A 57 -2.05 10.22 17.82
C SER A 57 -1.57 11.43 18.62
N SER A 58 -2.50 12.32 18.99
CA SER A 58 -2.20 13.49 19.80
C SER A 58 -1.51 13.01 21.07
N ARG A 59 -0.20 13.24 21.14
CA ARG A 59 0.61 12.92 22.32
C ARG A 59 -0.03 13.72 23.44
N LYS A 60 -0.75 13.04 24.34
CA LYS A 60 -1.46 13.65 25.48
C LYS A 60 -0.58 14.78 26.03
N ARG A 61 -1.01 16.03 25.82
CA ARG A 61 -0.44 17.16 26.54
C ARG A 61 -0.77 16.88 27.99
N LYS A 62 0.20 16.35 28.74
CA LYS A 62 0.12 16.27 30.20
C LYS A 62 0.00 17.73 30.66
N ALA A 63 -1.21 18.13 31.02
CA ALA A 63 -1.42 19.38 31.74
C ALA A 63 -0.66 19.27 33.06
N ALA A 64 0.21 20.24 33.31
CA ALA A 64 0.79 20.55 34.61
C ALA A 64 0.18 21.86 35.07
#